data_AF-A0A4Q9HCE7-F1
#
_entry.id   AF-A0A4Q9HCE7-F1
#
_cell.length_a   1.000
_cell.length_b   1.000
_cell.length_c   1.000
_cell.angle_alpha   90.00
_cell.angle_beta   90.00
_cell.angle_gamma   90.00
#
_symmetry.space_group_name_H-M   'P 1'
#
loop_
_entity.id
_entity.type
_entity.pdbx_description
1 polymer ?
#
loop_
_entity_poly.entity_id
_entity_poly.type
_entity_poly.pdbx_seq_one_letter_code
_entity_poly.pdbx_strand_id
1 'polypeptide(L)'
;MQAIIQKTIDFVQKTLANAEAGHDWFHIERVFKTAQTINQQENGDELVVAFAALLHDIADPKFNNGDEELGPNMAASFLASIAVDAKVIAHVKLIIQNMSFKNSFDGTGFTSKEMQIVQDADRLDAIGAIGIARAFTYGGFKNRVLYDPAILPEEHLTKESYKNTTAPTINHFYEKLLLLKNMMNTEAGEAIAIERHNFMLLYLEQFYKEWDGK
;
A
#
# COMPACT_ATOMS: atom_id res chain seq x y z
N MET A 1 1.48 2.34 -25.79
CA MET A 1 1.23 2.46 -24.34
C MET A 1 0.32 1.34 -23.82
N GLN A 2 -0.92 1.23 -24.27
CA GLN A 2 -1.86 0.24 -23.72
C GLN A 2 -1.39 -1.23 -23.86
N ALA A 3 -0.73 -1.58 -24.96
CA ALA A 3 -0.22 -2.94 -25.18
C ALA A 3 0.91 -3.36 -24.21
N ILE A 4 1.81 -2.44 -23.83
CA ILE A 4 2.90 -2.75 -22.88
C ILE A 4 2.37 -2.81 -21.45
N ILE A 5 1.39 -1.98 -21.09
CA ILE A 5 0.69 -2.04 -19.80
C ILE A 5 -0.04 -3.38 -19.68
N GLN A 6 -0.76 -3.83 -20.71
CA GLN A 6 -1.45 -5.12 -20.68
C GLN A 6 -0.48 -6.29 -20.49
N LYS A 7 0.67 -6.29 -21.17
CA LYS A 7 1.71 -7.30 -20.95
C LYS A 7 2.20 -7.32 -19.49
N THR A 8 2.34 -6.15 -18.87
CA THR A 8 2.70 -6.03 -17.45
C THR A 8 1.61 -6.61 -16.55
N ILE A 9 0.35 -6.30 -16.83
CA ILE A 9 -0.81 -6.87 -16.11
C ILE A 9 -0.77 -8.40 -16.17
N ASP A 10 -0.64 -8.98 -17.37
CA ASP A 10 -0.62 -10.43 -17.57
C ASP A 10 0.56 -11.08 -16.82
N PHE A 11 1.72 -10.42 -16.82
CA PHE A 11 2.90 -10.86 -16.08
C PHE A 11 2.68 -10.86 -14.56
N VAL A 12 2.12 -9.78 -14.02
CA VAL A 12 1.84 -9.65 -12.58
C VAL A 12 0.79 -10.67 -12.15
N GLN A 13 -0.32 -10.81 -12.89
CA GLN A 13 -1.35 -11.82 -12.62
C GLN A 13 -0.78 -13.23 -12.56
N LYS A 14 0.08 -13.58 -13.52
CA LYS A 14 0.73 -14.89 -13.55
C LYS A 14 1.68 -15.09 -12.37
N THR A 15 2.44 -14.06 -12.01
CA THR A 15 3.45 -14.12 -10.94
C THR A 15 2.81 -14.21 -9.56
N LEU A 16 1.72 -13.47 -9.34
CA LEU A 16 1.00 -13.40 -8.06
C LEU A 16 -0.17 -14.39 -7.95
N ALA A 17 -0.32 -15.34 -8.89
CA ALA A 17 -1.44 -16.28 -8.90
C ALA A 17 -1.59 -17.12 -7.61
N ASN A 18 -0.49 -17.31 -6.87
CA ASN A 18 -0.45 -18.04 -5.60
C ASN A 18 -0.01 -17.17 -4.42
N ALA A 19 -0.10 -15.84 -4.55
CA ALA A 19 0.23 -14.93 -3.45
C ALA A 19 -0.82 -15.01 -2.33
N GLU A 20 -0.42 -14.68 -1.10
CA GLU A 20 -1.34 -14.60 0.04
C GLU A 20 -2.38 -13.47 -0.15
N ALA A 21 -3.56 -13.63 0.47
CA ALA A 21 -4.75 -12.78 0.28
C ALA A 21 -4.57 -11.25 0.52
N GLY A 22 -3.44 -10.83 1.08
CA GLY A 22 -3.11 -9.42 1.30
C GLY A 22 -2.39 -8.73 0.13
N HIS A 23 -1.71 -9.51 -0.72
CA HIS A 23 -0.80 -9.06 -1.78
C HIS A 23 -1.15 -9.72 -3.13
N ASP A 24 -2.44 -10.00 -3.31
CA ASP A 24 -2.95 -10.60 -4.53
C ASP A 24 -3.02 -9.60 -5.69
N TRP A 25 -3.35 -10.11 -6.87
CA TRP A 25 -3.60 -9.29 -8.05
C TRP A 25 -4.59 -8.13 -7.78
N PHE A 26 -5.61 -8.35 -6.96
CA PHE A 26 -6.66 -7.35 -6.74
C PHE A 26 -6.16 -6.16 -5.93
N HIS A 27 -5.24 -6.36 -4.97
CA HIS A 27 -4.54 -5.25 -4.33
C HIS A 27 -3.77 -4.42 -5.36
N ILE A 28 -2.94 -5.07 -6.19
CA ILE A 28 -2.16 -4.37 -7.23
C ILE A 28 -3.06 -3.61 -8.21
N GLU A 29 -4.17 -4.22 -8.62
CA GLU A 29 -5.13 -3.60 -9.53
C GLU A 29 -5.76 -2.33 -8.92
N ARG A 30 -6.15 -2.37 -7.64
CA ARG A 30 -6.70 -1.19 -6.95
C ARG A 30 -5.66 -0.10 -6.77
N VAL A 31 -4.43 -0.44 -6.43
CA VAL A 31 -3.31 0.51 -6.33
C VAL A 31 -3.04 1.15 -7.70
N PHE A 32 -2.95 0.36 -8.76
CA PHE A 32 -2.77 0.85 -10.13
C PHE A 32 -3.88 1.83 -10.54
N LYS A 33 -5.15 1.46 -10.36
CA LYS A 33 -6.30 2.34 -10.70
C LYS A 33 -6.30 3.62 -9.86
N THR A 34 -5.95 3.52 -8.57
CA THR A 34 -5.86 4.69 -7.67
C THR A 34 -4.70 5.61 -8.09
N ALA A 35 -3.53 5.06 -8.40
CA ALA A 35 -2.37 5.82 -8.87
C ALA A 35 -2.67 6.57 -10.17
N GLN A 36 -3.38 5.93 -11.12
CA GLN A 36 -3.84 6.61 -12.33
C GLN A 36 -4.80 7.77 -12.02
N THR A 37 -5.70 7.59 -11.07
CA THR A 37 -6.66 8.63 -10.65
C THR A 37 -5.94 9.83 -10.03
N ILE A 38 -4.97 9.59 -9.14
CA ILE A 38 -4.13 10.65 -8.55
C ILE A 38 -3.34 11.36 -9.66
N ASN A 39 -2.74 10.61 -10.59
CA ASN A 39 -1.88 11.18 -11.63
C ASN A 39 -2.62 12.11 -12.61
N GLN A 40 -3.94 12.00 -12.74
CA GLN A 40 -4.75 12.94 -13.53
C GLN A 40 -4.65 14.37 -13.02
N GLN A 41 -4.35 14.57 -11.74
CA GLN A 41 -4.20 15.88 -11.11
C GLN A 41 -2.72 16.22 -10.88
N GLU A 42 -1.91 15.23 -10.52
CA GLU A 42 -0.51 15.46 -10.13
C GLU A 42 0.44 15.61 -11.32
N ASN A 43 0.10 15.09 -12.51
CA ASN A 43 0.89 15.21 -13.75
C ASN A 43 2.33 14.67 -13.63
N GLY A 44 2.50 13.46 -13.10
CA GLY A 44 3.73 12.67 -13.22
C GLY A 44 3.78 11.87 -14.53
N ASP A 45 4.93 11.27 -14.83
CA ASP A 45 5.11 10.43 -16.02
C ASP A 45 4.19 9.19 -15.96
N GLU A 46 3.26 9.13 -16.91
CA GLU A 46 2.20 8.12 -16.93
C GLU A 46 2.73 6.69 -17.01
N LEU A 47 3.83 6.45 -17.75
CA LEU A 47 4.41 5.11 -17.88
C LEU A 47 5.13 4.70 -16.61
N VAL A 48 5.88 5.61 -16.01
CA VAL A 48 6.58 5.35 -14.74
C VAL A 48 5.56 5.06 -13.63
N VAL A 49 4.51 5.87 -13.49
CA VAL A 49 3.43 5.63 -12.49
C VAL A 49 2.76 4.28 -12.73
N ALA A 50 2.38 3.99 -13.97
CA ALA A 50 1.70 2.74 -14.32
C ALA A 50 2.54 1.50 -13.98
N PHE A 51 3.82 1.49 -14.41
CA PHE A 51 4.69 0.34 -14.18
C PHE A 51 5.10 0.20 -12.72
N ALA A 52 5.41 1.32 -12.04
CA ALA A 52 5.72 1.28 -10.61
C ALA A 52 4.53 0.75 -9.80
N ALA A 53 3.31 1.24 -10.05
CA ALA A 53 2.12 0.74 -9.36
C ALA A 53 1.83 -0.74 -9.63
N LEU A 54 2.02 -1.22 -10.86
CA LEU A 54 1.81 -2.63 -11.20
C LEU A 54 2.89 -3.57 -10.62
N LEU A 55 4.11 -3.08 -10.41
CA LEU A 55 5.27 -3.92 -10.07
C LEU A 55 5.80 -3.71 -8.64
N HIS A 56 5.26 -2.77 -7.87
CA HIS A 56 5.81 -2.42 -6.54
C HIS A 56 5.93 -3.60 -5.57
N ASP A 57 5.00 -4.55 -5.66
CA ASP A 57 4.91 -5.71 -4.76
C ASP A 57 5.21 -7.05 -5.48
N ILE A 58 5.81 -7.02 -6.68
CA ILE A 58 6.03 -8.21 -7.51
C ILE A 58 6.90 -9.29 -6.84
N ALA A 59 7.78 -8.88 -5.93
CA ALA A 59 8.54 -9.78 -5.07
C ALA A 59 8.87 -9.11 -3.73
N ASP A 60 7.86 -9.00 -2.84
CA ASP A 60 8.04 -8.41 -1.50
C ASP A 60 9.10 -9.21 -0.70
N PRO A 61 10.13 -8.54 -0.14
CA PRO A 61 11.20 -9.16 0.64
C PRO A 61 10.69 -10.02 1.82
N LYS A 62 9.51 -9.70 2.37
CA LYS A 62 8.88 -10.49 3.45
C LYS A 62 8.69 -11.96 3.09
N PHE A 63 8.49 -12.26 1.81
CA PHE A 63 8.26 -13.61 1.30
C PHE A 63 9.45 -14.17 0.52
N ASN A 64 10.52 -13.38 0.38
CA ASN A 64 11.69 -13.69 -0.44
C ASN A 64 12.98 -13.61 0.38
N ASN A 65 12.97 -14.17 1.60
CA ASN A 65 14.14 -14.24 2.50
C ASN A 65 14.79 -12.89 2.82
N GLY A 66 14.05 -11.79 2.73
CA GLY A 66 14.56 -10.45 2.98
C GLY A 66 15.38 -9.86 1.83
N ASP A 67 15.34 -10.44 0.62
CA ASP A 67 16.02 -9.88 -0.55
C ASP A 67 15.30 -8.62 -1.08
N GLU A 68 15.81 -7.46 -0.70
CA GLU A 68 15.28 -6.14 -1.10
C GLU A 68 15.57 -5.79 -2.56
N GLU A 69 16.48 -6.51 -3.22
CA GLU A 69 16.87 -6.27 -4.61
C GLU A 69 16.11 -7.16 -5.61
N LEU A 70 15.47 -8.24 -5.14
CA LEU A 70 14.75 -9.18 -6.02
C LEU A 70 13.61 -8.52 -6.80
N GLY A 71 12.72 -7.78 -6.12
CA GLY A 71 11.59 -7.08 -6.75
C GLY A 71 12.03 -6.04 -7.79
N PRO A 72 12.90 -5.09 -7.44
CA PRO A 72 13.43 -4.10 -8.38
C PRO A 72 14.12 -4.71 -9.60
N ASN A 73 14.91 -5.77 -9.42
CA ASN A 73 15.60 -6.43 -10.52
C ASN A 73 14.62 -7.22 -11.41
N MET A 74 13.63 -7.91 -10.81
CA MET A 74 12.59 -8.62 -11.56
C MET A 74 11.77 -7.65 -12.43
N ALA A 75 11.37 -6.51 -11.86
CA ALA A 75 10.67 -5.46 -12.58
C ALA A 75 11.52 -4.93 -13.76
N ALA A 76 12.79 -4.62 -13.51
CA ALA A 76 13.68 -4.10 -14.55
C ALA A 76 13.92 -5.11 -15.68
N SER A 77 14.18 -6.38 -15.35
CA SER A 77 14.35 -7.45 -16.33
C SER A 77 13.09 -7.67 -17.17
N PHE A 78 11.91 -7.67 -16.54
CA PHE A 78 10.64 -7.82 -17.24
C PHE A 78 10.39 -6.65 -18.21
N LEU A 79 10.53 -5.40 -17.74
CA LEU A 79 10.30 -4.22 -18.59
C LEU A 79 11.28 -4.15 -19.76
N ALA A 80 12.55 -4.56 -19.56
CA ALA A 80 13.52 -4.70 -20.64
C ALA A 80 13.09 -5.75 -21.68
N SER A 81 12.53 -6.87 -21.24
CA SER A 81 12.07 -7.95 -22.13
C SER A 81 10.91 -7.53 -23.06
N ILE A 82 10.15 -6.51 -22.67
CA ILE A 82 9.07 -5.92 -23.48
C ILE A 82 9.48 -4.61 -24.17
N ALA A 83 10.78 -4.32 -24.23
CA ALA A 83 11.39 -3.17 -24.93
C ALA A 83 10.93 -1.80 -24.42
N VAL A 84 10.75 -1.64 -23.10
CA VAL A 84 10.52 -0.32 -22.48
C VAL A 84 11.82 0.49 -22.48
N ASP A 85 11.69 1.83 -22.58
CA ASP A 85 12.84 2.74 -22.57
C ASP A 85 13.67 2.61 -21.28
N ALA A 86 14.99 2.63 -21.43
CA ALA A 86 15.93 2.41 -20.32
C ALA A 86 15.79 3.46 -19.19
N LYS A 87 15.39 4.71 -19.50
CA LYS A 87 15.17 5.74 -18.48
C LYS A 87 13.94 5.43 -17.64
N VAL A 88 12.85 5.00 -18.28
CA VAL A 88 11.63 4.55 -17.58
C VAL A 88 11.94 3.35 -16.69
N ILE A 89 12.69 2.37 -17.21
CA ILE A 89 13.10 1.19 -16.44
C ILE A 89 13.92 1.59 -15.20
N ALA A 90 14.92 2.44 -15.38
CA ALA A 90 15.77 2.90 -14.28
C ALA A 90 14.96 3.64 -13.20
N HIS A 91 14.01 4.49 -13.60
CA HIS A 91 13.15 5.22 -12.68
C HIS A 91 12.20 4.28 -11.93
N VAL A 92 11.52 3.36 -12.62
CA VAL A 92 10.66 2.35 -11.98
C VAL A 92 11.45 1.52 -10.97
N LYS A 93 12.67 1.07 -11.34
CA LYS A 93 13.53 0.32 -10.42
C LYS A 93 13.83 1.11 -9.15
N LEU A 94 14.19 2.39 -9.27
CA LEU A 94 14.46 3.26 -8.13
C LEU A 94 13.23 3.47 -7.25
N ILE A 95 12.04 3.61 -7.85
CA ILE A 95 10.78 3.70 -7.09
C ILE A 95 10.59 2.44 -6.26
N ILE A 96 10.64 1.25 -6.87
CA ILE A 96 10.39 -0.02 -6.17
C ILE A 96 11.40 -0.23 -5.04
N GLN A 97 12.69 0.10 -5.23
CA GLN A 97 13.71 0.05 -4.18
C GLN A 97 13.38 0.93 -2.97
N ASN A 98 12.63 2.03 -3.19
CA ASN A 98 12.37 3.05 -2.18
C ASN A 98 10.92 3.10 -1.69
N MET A 99 10.04 2.23 -2.20
CA MET A 99 8.63 2.15 -1.79
C MET A 99 8.44 1.67 -0.35
N SER A 100 9.40 0.93 0.21
CA SER A 100 9.23 0.33 1.54
C SER A 100 9.18 1.39 2.65
N PHE A 101 8.25 1.21 3.60
CA PHE A 101 8.10 2.06 4.79
C PHE A 101 9.37 2.15 5.66
N LYS A 102 10.34 1.23 5.52
CA LYS A 102 11.62 1.33 6.25
C LYS A 102 12.40 2.56 5.83
N ASN A 103 12.40 2.87 4.53
CA ASN A 103 13.24 3.94 3.97
C ASN A 103 12.72 5.32 4.37
N SER A 104 11.51 5.40 4.97
CA SER A 104 10.93 6.61 5.52
C SER A 104 11.64 7.09 6.80
N PHE A 105 12.38 6.21 7.51
CA PHE A 105 13.08 6.58 8.75
C PHE A 105 14.48 7.16 8.52
N ASP A 106 15.09 6.90 7.35
CA ASP A 106 16.52 7.14 7.13
C ASP A 106 16.83 8.50 6.47
N GLY A 107 15.80 9.30 6.16
CA GLY A 107 15.91 10.71 5.72
C GLY A 107 16.71 10.99 4.43
N THR A 108 17.18 9.95 3.75
CA THR A 108 18.14 10.02 2.62
C THR A 108 17.70 9.23 1.39
N GLY A 109 16.44 8.80 1.35
CA GLY A 109 15.87 7.99 0.26
C GLY A 109 15.61 8.79 -1.02
N PHE A 110 15.62 8.09 -2.15
CA PHE A 110 15.16 8.63 -3.43
C PHE A 110 13.70 9.08 -3.31
N THR A 111 13.36 10.19 -3.95
CA THR A 111 11.97 10.64 -4.10
C THR A 111 11.76 11.23 -5.49
N SER A 112 10.55 11.06 -6.00
CA SER A 112 10.06 11.65 -7.25
C SER A 112 8.55 11.81 -7.15
N LYS A 113 7.96 12.63 -8.02
CA LYS A 113 6.51 12.80 -8.07
C LYS A 113 5.80 11.46 -8.29
N GLU A 114 6.32 10.65 -9.20
CA GLU A 114 5.77 9.33 -9.53
C GLU A 114 5.84 8.38 -8.33
N MET A 115 6.92 8.45 -7.55
CA MET A 115 7.02 7.69 -6.30
C MET A 115 5.97 8.15 -5.28
N GLN A 116 5.79 9.46 -5.11
CA GLN A 116 4.80 10.03 -4.19
C GLN A 116 3.38 9.59 -4.55
N ILE A 117 3.04 9.61 -5.84
CA ILE A 117 1.75 9.13 -6.37
C ILE A 117 1.53 7.65 -6.04
N VAL A 118 2.52 6.79 -6.31
CA VAL A 118 2.40 5.35 -6.09
C VAL A 118 2.36 5.01 -4.61
N GLN A 119 3.14 5.72 -3.77
CA GLN A 119 3.07 5.59 -2.31
C GLN A 119 1.70 5.98 -1.77
N ASP A 120 1.11 7.07 -2.24
CA ASP A 120 -0.23 7.49 -1.82
C ASP A 120 -1.27 6.46 -2.24
N ALA A 121 -1.21 5.96 -3.48
CA ALA A 121 -2.11 4.93 -3.97
C ALA A 121 -2.07 3.64 -3.14
N ASP A 122 -0.88 3.17 -2.76
CA ASP A 122 -0.69 2.01 -1.88
C ASP A 122 -1.25 2.26 -0.47
N ARG A 123 -0.88 3.40 0.15
CA ARG A 123 -1.38 3.79 1.48
C ARG A 123 -2.90 3.93 1.52
N LEU A 124 -3.49 4.45 0.45
CA LEU A 124 -4.94 4.62 0.34
C LEU A 124 -5.68 3.27 0.36
N ASP A 125 -5.11 2.20 -0.19
CA ASP A 125 -5.73 0.85 -0.17
C ASP A 125 -5.81 0.26 1.26
N ALA A 126 -5.04 0.79 2.20
CA ALA A 126 -5.10 0.40 3.61
C ALA A 126 -6.19 1.11 4.42
N ILE A 127 -6.90 2.10 3.86
CA ILE A 127 -7.92 2.89 4.57
C ILE A 127 -9.28 2.89 3.85
N GLY A 128 -10.30 3.40 4.52
CA GLY A 128 -11.68 3.38 4.03
C GLY A 128 -12.32 2.00 4.15
N ALA A 129 -13.36 1.73 3.34
CA ALA A 129 -14.11 0.48 3.40
C ALA A 129 -13.24 -0.78 3.17
N ILE A 130 -12.34 -0.72 2.19
CA ILE A 130 -11.39 -1.82 1.93
C ILE A 130 -10.41 -1.96 3.11
N GLY A 131 -9.91 -0.85 3.65
CA GLY A 131 -9.05 -0.85 4.84
C GLY A 131 -9.70 -1.53 6.05
N ILE A 132 -10.97 -1.23 6.32
CA ILE A 132 -11.78 -1.88 7.38
C ILE A 132 -11.82 -3.39 7.15
N ALA A 133 -12.22 -3.83 5.94
CA ALA A 133 -12.34 -5.24 5.62
C ALA A 133 -10.99 -5.98 5.76
N ARG A 134 -9.90 -5.38 5.28
CA ARG A 134 -8.54 -5.93 5.39
C ARG A 134 -8.09 -6.02 6.84
N ALA A 135 -8.37 -5.00 7.67
CA ALA A 135 -7.99 -4.97 9.08
C ALA A 135 -8.63 -6.14 9.85
N PHE A 136 -9.93 -6.36 9.71
CA PHE A 136 -10.62 -7.48 10.38
C PHE A 136 -10.30 -8.84 9.80
N THR A 137 -10.08 -8.94 8.49
CA THR A 137 -9.64 -10.20 7.85
C THR A 137 -8.27 -10.63 8.39
N TYR A 138 -7.31 -9.70 8.46
CA TYR A 138 -5.99 -9.98 9.03
C TYR A 138 -6.05 -10.24 10.53
N GLY A 139 -6.89 -9.48 11.26
CA GLY A 139 -7.16 -9.72 12.68
C GLY A 139 -7.65 -11.14 12.94
N GLY A 140 -8.62 -11.62 12.15
CA GLY A 140 -9.13 -12.99 12.21
C GLY A 140 -8.07 -14.04 11.88
N PHE A 141 -7.28 -13.84 10.82
CA PHE A 141 -6.17 -14.73 10.48
C PHE A 141 -5.11 -14.82 11.60
N LYS A 142 -4.87 -13.73 12.31
CA LYS A 142 -3.97 -13.68 13.48
C LYS A 142 -4.65 -14.03 14.81
N ASN A 143 -5.92 -14.43 14.78
CA ASN A 143 -6.72 -14.73 15.97
C ASN A 143 -6.69 -13.60 17.03
N ARG A 144 -6.72 -12.35 16.57
CA ARG A 144 -6.76 -11.16 17.43
C ARG A 144 -8.16 -10.95 17.99
N VAL A 145 -8.23 -10.46 19.22
CA VAL A 145 -9.48 -9.96 19.80
C VAL A 145 -10.00 -8.83 18.91
N LEU A 146 -11.32 -8.78 18.72
CA LEU A 146 -11.95 -7.75 17.92
C LEU A 146 -11.76 -6.37 18.57
N TYR A 147 -12.17 -6.25 19.83
CA TYR A 147 -12.05 -5.07 20.68
C TYR A 147 -12.02 -5.50 22.16
N ASP A 148 -11.21 -4.82 22.97
CA ASP A 148 -11.20 -4.94 24.43
C ASP A 148 -11.08 -3.53 25.03
N PRO A 149 -12.11 -3.03 25.76
CA PRO A 149 -12.09 -1.69 26.34
C PRO A 149 -11.03 -1.49 27.44
N ALA A 150 -10.48 -2.58 28.00
CA ALA A 150 -9.40 -2.51 28.98
C ALA A 150 -8.01 -2.33 28.33
N ILE A 151 -7.89 -2.54 27.01
CA ILE A 151 -6.64 -2.43 26.26
C ILE A 151 -6.68 -1.16 25.40
N LEU A 152 -5.99 -0.11 25.85
CA LEU A 152 -5.92 1.16 25.12
C LEU A 152 -5.00 1.08 23.89
N PRO A 153 -5.24 1.87 22.83
CA PRO A 153 -4.30 2.00 21.73
C PRO A 153 -2.96 2.59 22.19
N GLU A 154 -1.86 2.11 21.62
CA GLU A 154 -0.51 2.58 21.95
C GLU A 154 0.18 3.29 20.77
N GLU A 155 0.99 4.31 21.07
CA GLU A 155 1.87 4.89 20.07
C GLU A 155 3.11 4.02 19.89
N HIS A 156 3.27 3.43 18.69
CA HIS A 156 4.43 2.60 18.39
C HIS A 156 5.63 3.47 17.99
N LEU A 157 6.61 3.55 18.88
CA LEU A 157 7.86 4.29 18.64
C LEU A 157 8.88 3.54 17.77
N THR A 158 8.69 2.23 17.57
CA THR A 158 9.60 1.39 16.79
C THR A 158 8.84 0.41 15.88
N LYS A 159 9.51 -0.03 14.81
CA LYS A 159 8.96 -1.05 13.91
C LYS A 159 8.74 -2.41 14.59
N GLU A 160 9.59 -2.74 15.57
CA GLU A 160 9.52 -4.00 16.29
C GLU A 160 8.32 -4.04 17.24
N SER A 161 8.05 -2.94 17.96
CA SER A 161 6.85 -2.83 18.82
C SER A 161 5.57 -2.99 18.01
N TYR A 162 5.51 -2.37 16.82
CA TYR A 162 4.36 -2.49 15.94
C TYR A 162 4.17 -3.91 15.36
N LYS A 163 5.26 -4.60 14.97
CA LYS A 163 5.16 -5.93 14.33
C LYS A 163 4.64 -7.01 15.28
N ASN A 164 5.03 -6.93 16.55
CA ASN A 164 4.73 -7.96 17.54
C ASN A 164 3.49 -7.64 18.39
N THR A 165 2.74 -6.59 18.05
CA THR A 165 1.53 -6.23 18.77
C THR A 165 0.47 -7.35 18.71
N THR A 166 -0.06 -7.69 19.87
CA THR A 166 -1.23 -8.55 20.06
C THR A 166 -2.49 -7.74 20.34
N ALA A 167 -2.43 -6.42 20.18
CA ALA A 167 -3.54 -5.51 20.46
C ALA A 167 -4.80 -5.89 19.64
N PRO A 168 -6.00 -5.58 20.16
CA PRO A 168 -7.24 -5.79 19.45
C PRO A 168 -7.26 -5.11 18.08
N THR A 169 -8.07 -5.65 17.16
CA THR A 169 -8.13 -5.14 15.79
C THR A 169 -8.62 -3.69 15.73
N ILE A 170 -9.55 -3.29 16.60
CA ILE A 170 -9.99 -1.89 16.71
C ILE A 170 -8.84 -0.95 17.07
N ASN A 171 -7.90 -1.35 17.93
CA ASN A 171 -6.75 -0.50 18.28
C ASN A 171 -5.91 -0.17 17.04
N HIS A 172 -5.81 -1.11 16.09
CA HIS A 172 -5.09 -0.88 14.83
C HIS A 172 -5.57 0.34 14.04
N PHE A 173 -6.85 0.71 14.17
CA PHE A 173 -7.38 1.92 13.55
C PHE A 173 -6.67 3.17 14.09
N TYR A 174 -6.54 3.27 15.41
CA TYR A 174 -5.91 4.41 16.09
C TYR A 174 -4.38 4.37 16.00
N GLU A 175 -3.80 3.17 16.08
CA GLU A 175 -2.35 2.97 16.05
C GLU A 175 -1.74 3.21 14.66
N LYS A 176 -2.54 3.11 13.60
CA LYS A 176 -2.05 3.29 12.22
C LYS A 176 -3.06 3.89 11.26
N LEU A 177 -4.21 3.25 11.06
CA LEU A 177 -5.04 3.52 9.87
C LEU A 177 -5.54 4.97 9.83
N LEU A 178 -5.92 5.53 10.98
CA LEU A 178 -6.38 6.91 11.11
C LEU A 178 -5.24 7.93 10.95
N LEU A 179 -3.98 7.52 11.13
CA LEU A 179 -2.80 8.38 10.98
C LEU A 179 -2.40 8.55 9.50
N LEU A 180 -2.74 7.57 8.65
CA LEU A 180 -2.29 7.53 7.25
C LEU A 180 -2.75 8.74 6.42
N LYS A 181 -3.89 9.37 6.75
CA LYS A 181 -4.34 10.56 6.02
C LYS A 181 -3.34 11.73 6.08
N ASN A 182 -2.58 11.84 7.18
CA ASN A 182 -1.60 12.91 7.37
C ASN A 182 -0.22 12.54 6.78
N MET A 183 -0.13 11.38 6.14
CA MET A 183 1.09 10.86 5.52
C MET A 183 0.98 10.81 4.00
N MET A 184 -0.06 11.40 3.41
CA MET A 184 -0.15 11.53 1.96
C MET A 184 0.89 12.53 1.47
N ASN A 185 1.45 12.26 0.30
CA ASN A 185 2.48 13.08 -0.31
C ASN A 185 1.89 14.11 -1.30
N THR A 186 0.74 13.81 -1.89
CA THR A 186 0.10 14.55 -2.99
C THR A 186 -1.21 15.17 -2.56
N GLU A 187 -1.60 16.29 -3.18
CA GLU A 187 -2.86 16.97 -2.86
C GLU A 187 -4.06 16.09 -3.24
N ALA A 188 -3.99 15.42 -4.39
CA ALA A 188 -5.03 14.48 -4.82
C ALA A 188 -5.11 13.25 -3.90
N GLY A 189 -3.97 12.72 -3.44
CA GLY A 189 -3.91 11.63 -2.47
C GLY A 189 -4.54 12.02 -1.12
N GLU A 190 -4.23 13.21 -0.63
CA GLU A 190 -4.80 13.77 0.61
C GLU A 190 -6.32 13.91 0.53
N ALA A 191 -6.85 14.44 -0.59
CA ALA A 191 -8.28 14.60 -0.78
C ALA A 191 -9.04 13.26 -0.69
N ILE A 192 -8.53 12.20 -1.35
CA ILE A 192 -9.11 10.86 -1.28
C ILE A 192 -8.95 10.28 0.14
N ALA A 193 -7.83 10.54 0.80
CA ALA A 193 -7.57 10.03 2.14
C ALA A 193 -8.53 10.62 3.18
N ILE A 194 -8.89 11.90 3.05
CA ILE A 194 -9.87 12.56 3.93
C ILE A 194 -11.23 11.86 3.84
N GLU A 195 -11.71 11.59 2.62
CA GLU A 195 -12.98 10.88 2.41
C GLU A 195 -12.96 9.48 3.06
N ARG A 196 -11.91 8.70 2.77
CA ARG A 196 -11.75 7.34 3.32
C ARG A 196 -11.59 7.34 4.84
N HIS A 197 -10.90 8.34 5.39
CA HIS A 197 -10.74 8.53 6.82
C HIS A 197 -12.08 8.81 7.50
N ASN A 198 -12.89 9.72 6.96
CA ASN A 198 -14.20 10.05 7.50
C ASN A 198 -15.14 8.83 7.51
N PHE A 199 -15.06 7.98 6.47
CA PHE A 199 -15.80 6.72 6.45
C PHE A 199 -15.39 5.77 7.59
N MET A 200 -14.09 5.68 7.90
CA MET A 200 -13.63 4.87 9.04
C MET A 200 -14.08 5.42 10.39
N LEU A 201 -14.12 6.75 10.55
CA LEU A 201 -14.67 7.37 11.75
C LEU A 201 -16.15 7.03 11.93
N LEU A 202 -16.94 7.09 10.85
CA LEU A 202 -18.35 6.70 10.86
C LEU A 202 -18.53 5.22 11.23
N TYR A 203 -17.69 4.34 10.66
CA TYR A 203 -17.67 2.92 11.02
C TYR A 203 -17.38 2.72 12.52
N LEU A 204 -16.36 3.40 13.06
CA LEU A 204 -16.00 3.28 14.47
C LEU A 204 -17.11 3.82 15.39
N GLU A 205 -17.74 4.94 15.04
CA GLU A 205 -18.88 5.48 15.77
C GLU A 205 -20.01 4.45 15.85
N GLN A 206 -20.37 3.84 14.72
CA GLN A 206 -21.40 2.82 14.66
C GLN A 206 -21.00 1.56 15.43
N PHE A 207 -19.75 1.12 15.29
CA PHE A 207 -19.19 -0.02 16.01
C PHE A 207 -19.34 0.14 17.53
N TYR A 208 -19.00 1.31 18.08
CA TYR A 208 -19.12 1.55 19.52
C TYR A 208 -20.57 1.65 20.01
N LYS A 209 -21.48 2.19 19.18
CA LYS A 209 -22.92 2.16 19.51
C LYS A 209 -23.42 0.72 19.61
N GLU A 210 -23.09 -0.11 18.64
CA GLU A 210 -23.48 -1.54 18.63
C GLU A 210 -22.85 -2.30 19.80
N TRP A 211 -21.58 -2.02 20.13
CA TRP A 211 -20.91 -2.60 21.29
C TRP A 211 -21.62 -2.29 22.61
N ASP A 212 -22.16 -1.07 22.72
CA ASP A 212 -22.97 -0.62 23.85
C ASP A 212 -24.45 -1.05 23.78
N GLY A 213 -24.87 -1.76 22.72
CA GLY A 213 -26.25 -2.17 22.49
C GLY A 213 -27.21 -1.03 22.11
N LYS A 214 -26.72 0.00 21.43
CA LYS A 214 -27.47 1.19 21.00
C LYS A 214 -27.73 1.23 19.50
#